data_AF-A0A836KAI7-F1
#
_entry.id   AF-A0A836KAI7-F1
#
_cell.length_a   1.000
_cell.length_b   1.000
_cell.length_c   1.000
_cell.angle_alpha   90.00
_cell.angle_beta   90.00
_cell.angle_gamma   90.00
#
_symmetry.space_group_name_H-M   'P 1'
#
loop_
_entity.id
_entity.type
_entity.pdbx_description
1 polymer ?
#
loop_
_entity_poly.entity_id
_entity_poly.type
_entity_poly.pdbx_seq_one_letter_code
_entity_poly.pdbx_strand_id
1 'polypeptide(L)'
;MRRVVVAERETFFQASVQEGEPYRWTALDTSLDVSGYLRLSHLAYLPPSSLEALRVFEASRGITPAAAVHSVRAIVRTLTANKKVEEYVVACFPLDVQRLSNAHTFTVPPIELRKSDPATTGADPSSTRSVASLLPHRHNAAAGLPGTFLLPCPTDIATQLNVRLGLDGFTELRVDGPGTVVFTGEQRLTLVSRRRHECDAY
;
A
#
# COMPACT_ATOMS: atom_id res chain seq x y z
N MET A 1 -37.19 8.40 -3.41
CA MET A 1 -36.60 7.67 -2.25
C MET A 1 -35.47 8.52 -1.67
N ARG A 2 -35.57 9.00 -0.42
CA ARG A 2 -34.47 9.73 0.25
C ARG A 2 -33.59 8.72 0.99
N ARG A 3 -32.31 8.62 0.62
CA ARG A 3 -31.30 7.88 1.38
C ARG A 3 -30.95 8.69 2.62
N VAL A 4 -30.96 8.07 3.80
CA VAL A 4 -30.53 8.70 5.03
C VAL A 4 -29.16 8.15 5.38
N VAL A 5 -28.17 9.03 5.45
CA VAL A 5 -26.83 8.69 5.96
C VAL A 5 -26.94 8.50 7.46
N VAL A 6 -26.57 7.31 7.94
CA VAL A 6 -26.66 6.97 9.38
C VAL A 6 -25.34 7.18 10.08
N ALA A 7 -24.24 6.86 9.41
CA ALA A 7 -22.90 7.05 9.94
C ALA A 7 -21.90 7.22 8.78
N GLU A 8 -20.88 8.04 9.03
CA GLU A 8 -19.71 8.13 8.16
C GLU A 8 -18.46 7.82 8.96
N ARG A 9 -17.52 7.11 8.34
CA ARG A 9 -16.22 6.81 8.90
C ARG A 9 -15.16 7.10 7.85
N GLU A 10 -14.25 7.98 8.21
CA GLU A 10 -13.04 8.25 7.42
C GLU A 10 -11.83 7.68 8.17
N THR A 11 -11.04 6.88 7.48
CA THR A 11 -9.85 6.24 8.03
C THR A 11 -8.71 6.30 7.04
N PHE A 12 -7.52 6.63 7.53
CA PHE A 12 -6.31 6.45 6.75
C PHE A 12 -5.98 4.97 6.63
N PHE A 13 -5.46 4.58 5.46
CA PHE A 13 -4.97 3.24 5.23
C PHE A 13 -3.57 3.25 4.63
N GLN A 14 -2.87 2.16 4.88
CA GLN A 14 -1.60 1.82 4.28
C GLN A 14 -1.64 0.33 3.94
N ALA A 15 -1.34 -0.02 2.69
CA ALA A 15 -1.34 -1.39 2.21
C ALA A 15 -0.04 -1.67 1.45
N SER A 16 0.71 -2.67 1.92
CA SER A 16 1.89 -3.19 1.23
C SER A 16 1.44 -4.28 0.27
N VAL A 17 1.78 -4.14 -1.01
CA VAL A 17 1.33 -5.05 -2.07
C VAL A 17 2.55 -5.56 -2.84
N GLN A 18 2.58 -6.87 -3.08
CA GLN A 18 3.61 -7.55 -3.86
C GLN A 18 2.96 -8.24 -5.06
N GLU A 19 3.76 -8.56 -6.06
CA GLU A 19 3.26 -9.31 -7.20
C GLU A 19 2.80 -10.72 -6.77
N GLY A 20 1.57 -11.08 -7.10
CA GLY A 20 0.94 -12.34 -6.68
C GLY A 20 0.16 -12.23 -5.37
N GLU A 21 0.31 -11.15 -4.61
CA GLU A 21 -0.39 -10.89 -3.33
C GLU A 21 -1.21 -9.60 -3.41
N PRO A 22 -2.34 -9.61 -4.15
CA PRO A 22 -3.15 -8.41 -4.31
C PRO A 22 -3.89 -8.04 -3.02
N TYR A 23 -3.99 -6.74 -2.76
CA TYR A 23 -4.81 -6.24 -1.66
C TYR A 23 -6.24 -5.99 -2.13
N ARG A 24 -7.21 -6.68 -1.54
CA ARG A 24 -8.63 -6.63 -1.94
C ARG A 24 -9.48 -6.01 -0.85
N TRP A 25 -10.31 -5.05 -1.24
CA TRP A 25 -11.52 -4.74 -0.47
C TRP A 25 -12.63 -5.65 -0.96
N THR A 26 -12.80 -6.78 -0.28
CA THR A 26 -14.04 -7.55 -0.39
C THR A 26 -15.14 -6.75 0.28
N ALA A 27 -16.24 -6.52 -0.45
CA ALA A 27 -17.39 -5.76 0.01
C ALA A 27 -17.72 -6.10 1.47
N LEU A 28 -17.79 -5.06 2.30
CA LEU A 28 -18.34 -5.13 3.64
C LEU A 28 -19.66 -5.88 3.59
N ASP A 29 -19.85 -6.77 4.56
CA ASP A 29 -21.04 -7.60 4.81
C ASP A 29 -22.26 -7.16 4.00
N THR A 30 -22.70 -8.00 3.05
CA THR A 30 -23.83 -7.72 2.14
C THR A 30 -25.17 -7.46 2.86
N SER A 31 -25.19 -7.56 4.18
CA SER A 31 -26.32 -7.25 5.07
C SER A 31 -26.48 -5.75 5.35
N LEU A 32 -25.45 -4.92 5.12
CA LEU A 32 -25.48 -3.47 5.30
C LEU A 32 -25.31 -2.76 3.96
N ASP A 33 -26.18 -1.78 3.65
CA ASP A 33 -26.02 -0.86 2.52
C ASP A 33 -24.85 0.10 2.84
N VAL A 34 -23.62 -0.39 2.73
CA VAL A 34 -22.39 0.41 2.88
C VAL A 34 -21.95 0.87 1.50
N SER A 35 -21.81 2.18 1.34
CA SER A 35 -21.17 2.79 0.18
C SER A 35 -19.88 3.46 0.61
N GLY A 36 -18.86 3.45 -0.21
CA GLY A 36 -17.60 4.10 0.14
C GLY A 36 -16.74 4.41 -1.06
N TYR A 37 -15.68 5.17 -0.81
CA TYR A 37 -14.62 5.37 -1.78
C TYR A 37 -13.24 5.33 -1.10
N LEU A 38 -12.23 4.99 -1.89
CA LEU A 38 -10.83 5.16 -1.55
C LEU A 38 -10.27 6.36 -2.31
N ARG A 39 -9.38 7.10 -1.65
CA ARG A 39 -8.54 8.11 -2.28
C ARG A 39 -7.08 7.74 -2.07
N LEU A 40 -6.38 7.41 -3.14
CA LEU A 40 -4.93 7.19 -3.10
C LEU A 40 -4.22 8.55 -3.13
N SER A 41 -3.26 8.73 -2.23
CA SER A 41 -2.50 9.98 -2.08
C SER A 41 -1.01 9.79 -2.33
N HIS A 42 -0.43 8.68 -1.87
CA HIS A 42 0.98 8.38 -2.10
C HIS A 42 1.21 6.89 -2.38
N LEU A 43 2.19 6.62 -3.23
CA LEU A 43 2.74 5.30 -3.48
C LEU A 43 4.24 5.35 -3.18
N ALA A 44 4.75 4.36 -2.47
CA ALA A 44 6.18 4.20 -2.25
C ALA A 44 6.60 2.80 -2.69
N TYR A 45 7.52 2.73 -3.66
CA TYR A 45 8.15 1.51 -4.10
C TYR A 45 9.32 1.16 -3.18
N LEU A 46 9.37 -0.10 -2.78
CA LEU A 46 10.43 -0.70 -2.00
C LEU A 46 11.06 -1.79 -2.89
N PRO A 47 12.24 -1.51 -3.46
CA PRO A 47 12.99 -2.47 -4.24
C PRO A 47 13.27 -3.77 -3.46
N PRO A 48 13.54 -4.89 -4.16
CA PRO A 48 14.14 -6.07 -3.53
C PRO A 48 15.35 -5.69 -2.68
N SER A 49 15.54 -6.37 -1.56
CA SER A 49 16.62 -6.08 -0.61
C SER A 49 18.01 -6.45 -1.13
N SER A 50 18.11 -7.32 -2.15
CA SER A 50 19.37 -7.74 -2.75
C SER A 50 19.20 -8.27 -4.18
N LEU A 51 20.33 -8.50 -4.86
CA LEU A 51 20.35 -9.17 -6.17
C LEU A 51 19.85 -10.61 -6.10
N GLU A 52 20.10 -11.32 -5.01
CA GLU A 52 19.59 -12.68 -4.80
C GLU A 52 18.06 -12.68 -4.73
N ALA A 53 17.46 -11.72 -4.02
CA ALA A 53 16.01 -11.57 -3.96
C ALA A 53 15.41 -11.28 -5.34
N LEU A 54 16.07 -10.44 -6.15
CA LEU A 54 15.66 -10.21 -7.53
C LEU A 54 15.78 -11.49 -8.39
N ARG A 55 16.87 -12.24 -8.28
CA ARG A 55 17.06 -13.50 -9.03
C ARG A 55 16.03 -14.56 -8.68
N VAL A 56 15.64 -14.67 -7.40
CA VAL A 56 14.55 -15.56 -6.97
C VAL A 56 13.24 -15.18 -7.64
N PHE A 57 12.94 -13.88 -7.69
CA PHE A 57 11.77 -13.37 -8.40
C PHE A 57 11.84 -13.71 -9.90
N GLU A 58 12.95 -13.42 -10.58
CA GLU A 58 13.14 -13.71 -12.01
C GLU A 58 12.97 -15.21 -12.31
N ALA A 59 13.58 -16.07 -11.49
CA ALA A 59 13.46 -17.52 -11.60
C ALA A 59 12.02 -18.00 -11.44
N SER A 60 11.27 -17.45 -10.48
CA SER A 60 9.86 -17.79 -10.28
C SER A 60 8.95 -17.38 -11.45
N ARG A 61 9.40 -16.42 -12.27
CA ARG A 61 8.68 -15.91 -13.43
C ARG A 61 9.20 -16.46 -14.76
N GLY A 62 10.25 -17.27 -14.75
CA GLY A 62 10.92 -17.73 -15.96
C GLY A 62 11.52 -16.57 -16.78
N ILE A 63 11.82 -15.44 -16.14
CA ILE A 63 12.43 -14.28 -16.79
C ILE A 63 13.92 -14.55 -16.92
N THR A 64 14.47 -14.35 -18.12
CA THR A 64 15.92 -14.41 -18.32
C THR A 64 16.55 -13.11 -17.81
N PRO A 65 17.63 -13.16 -16.98
CA PRO A 65 18.21 -12.00 -16.28
C PRO A 65 18.98 -11.01 -17.18
N ALA A 66 18.49 -10.76 -18.38
CA ALA A 66 19.13 -9.90 -19.37
C ALA A 66 18.77 -8.41 -19.23
N ALA A 67 17.74 -8.07 -18.44
CA ALA A 67 17.25 -6.71 -18.32
C ALA A 67 18.11 -5.91 -17.32
N ALA A 68 18.71 -4.81 -17.78
CA ALA A 68 19.41 -3.87 -16.90
C ALA A 68 18.44 -3.06 -16.02
N VAL A 69 17.18 -2.92 -16.46
CA VAL A 69 16.13 -2.17 -15.76
C VAL A 69 14.81 -2.94 -15.81
N HIS A 70 14.16 -3.10 -14.66
CA HIS A 70 12.79 -3.58 -14.56
C HIS A 70 11.82 -2.41 -14.39
N SER A 71 10.64 -2.50 -15.00
CA SER A 71 9.54 -1.57 -14.77
C SER A 71 8.51 -2.21 -13.84
N VAL A 72 8.39 -1.68 -12.62
CA VAL A 72 7.40 -2.13 -11.63
C VAL A 72 6.15 -1.28 -11.77
N ARG A 73 4.99 -1.91 -11.98
CA ARG A 73 3.72 -1.21 -12.20
C ARG A 73 2.84 -1.34 -10.97
N ALA A 74 2.38 -0.21 -10.45
CA ALA A 74 1.29 -0.17 -9.49
C ALA A 74 -0.03 -0.10 -10.27
N ILE A 75 -0.92 -1.04 -9.99
CA ILE A 75 -2.15 -1.24 -10.74
C ILE A 75 -3.33 -1.19 -9.78
N VAL A 76 -4.40 -0.56 -10.22
CA VAL A 76 -5.71 -0.62 -9.58
C VAL A 76 -6.65 -1.37 -10.49
N ARG A 77 -7.41 -2.31 -9.91
CA ARG A 77 -8.52 -2.97 -10.58
C ARG A 77 -9.80 -2.63 -9.87
N THR A 78 -10.81 -2.18 -10.61
CA THR A 78 -12.07 -1.76 -10.02
C THR A 78 -13.24 -2.05 -10.96
N LEU A 79 -14.42 -2.23 -10.38
CA LEU A 79 -15.66 -2.32 -11.13
C LEU A 79 -16.05 -0.93 -11.65
N THR A 80 -16.19 -0.78 -12.96
CA THR A 80 -16.57 0.52 -13.55
C THR A 80 -18.07 0.62 -13.77
N ALA A 81 -18.54 1.81 -14.17
CA ALA A 81 -19.96 2.07 -14.43
C ALA A 81 -20.57 1.16 -15.52
N ASN A 82 -19.74 0.56 -16.40
CA ASN A 82 -20.18 -0.38 -17.41
C ASN A 82 -20.35 -1.82 -16.86
N LYS A 83 -20.18 -2.02 -15.55
CA LYS A 83 -20.24 -3.30 -14.84
C LYS A 83 -19.13 -4.29 -15.24
N LYS A 84 -18.01 -3.81 -15.77
CA LYS A 84 -16.81 -4.60 -16.03
C LYS A 84 -15.71 -4.24 -15.06
N VAL A 85 -14.90 -5.23 -14.70
CA VAL A 85 -13.66 -5.01 -13.96
C VAL A 85 -12.59 -4.58 -14.96
N GLU A 86 -12.05 -3.39 -14.75
CA GLU A 86 -10.99 -2.83 -15.59
C GLU A 86 -9.72 -2.60 -14.77
N GLU A 87 -8.56 -2.62 -15.43
CA GLU A 87 -7.26 -2.40 -14.80
C GLU A 87 -6.66 -1.07 -15.26
N TYR A 88 -6.10 -0.32 -14.31
CA TYR A 88 -5.49 0.98 -14.55
C TYR A 88 -4.10 1.02 -13.90
N VAL A 89 -3.08 1.34 -14.69
CA VAL A 89 -1.73 1.60 -14.15
C VAL A 89 -1.72 3.00 -13.56
N VAL A 90 -1.47 3.09 -12.25
CA VAL A 90 -1.47 4.37 -11.51
C VAL A 90 -0.07 4.93 -11.29
N ALA A 91 0.96 4.08 -11.32
CA ALA A 91 2.36 4.50 -11.31
C ALA A 91 3.26 3.41 -11.90
N CYS A 92 4.43 3.83 -12.40
CA CYS A 92 5.52 2.95 -12.83
C CYS A 92 6.80 3.37 -12.12
N PHE A 93 7.51 2.41 -11.54
CA PHE A 93 8.77 2.62 -10.83
C PHE A 93 9.91 1.89 -11.57
N PRO A 94 10.97 2.60 -11.97
CA PRO A 94 12.13 1.97 -12.59
C PRO A 94 13.06 1.37 -11.53
N LEU A 95 13.32 0.06 -11.63
CA LEU A 95 14.35 -0.64 -10.87
C LEU A 95 15.56 -0.87 -11.76
N ASP A 96 16.61 -0.07 -11.57
CA ASP A 96 17.93 -0.34 -12.15
C ASP A 96 18.67 -1.38 -11.28
N VAL A 97 19.11 -2.48 -11.89
CA VAL A 97 19.79 -3.59 -11.22
C VAL A 97 21.08 -3.14 -10.54
N GLN A 98 21.77 -2.12 -11.07
CA GLN A 98 22.98 -1.56 -10.44
C GLN A 98 22.68 -0.89 -9.10
N ARG A 99 21.45 -0.45 -8.87
CA ARG A 99 21.04 0.07 -7.57
C ARG A 99 21.08 -1.03 -6.50
N LEU A 100 20.78 -2.27 -6.86
CA LEU A 100 20.82 -3.39 -5.92
C LEU A 100 22.24 -3.83 -5.57
N SER A 101 23.22 -3.66 -6.48
CA SER A 101 24.63 -3.99 -6.19
C SER A 101 25.33 -2.94 -5.32
N ASN A 102 24.88 -1.69 -5.39
CA ASN A 102 25.57 -0.55 -4.77
C ASN A 102 24.84 0.01 -3.53
N ALA A 103 23.63 -0.48 -3.24
CA ALA A 103 22.82 0.11 -2.18
C ALA A 103 23.26 -0.31 -0.77
N HIS A 104 23.21 0.67 0.13
CA HIS A 104 23.34 0.43 1.56
C HIS A 104 21.99 -0.05 2.07
N THR A 105 21.93 -1.30 2.52
CA THR A 105 20.75 -1.92 3.12
C THR A 105 20.48 -1.28 4.48
N PHE A 106 19.22 -0.94 4.73
CA PHE A 106 18.76 -0.54 6.06
C PHE A 106 18.05 -1.73 6.71
N THR A 107 18.54 -2.15 7.87
CA THR A 107 17.91 -3.19 8.69
C THR A 107 17.17 -2.52 9.82
N VAL A 108 15.85 -2.73 9.91
CA VAL A 108 15.10 -2.30 11.10
C VAL A 108 15.47 -3.25 12.22
N PRO A 109 16.06 -2.78 13.33
CA PRO A 109 16.31 -3.65 14.46
C PRO A 109 14.97 -4.17 14.98
N PRO A 110 14.86 -5.47 15.32
CA PRO A 110 13.65 -6.00 15.91
C PRO A 110 13.31 -5.18 17.15
N ILE A 111 12.05 -4.78 17.28
CA ILE A 111 11.56 -4.07 18.47
C ILE A 111 11.57 -5.09 19.59
N GLU A 112 12.69 -5.19 20.31
CA GLU A 112 12.69 -5.81 21.63
C GLU A 112 11.83 -4.94 22.53
N LEU A 113 10.79 -5.56 23.08
CA LEU A 113 9.92 -5.00 24.11
C LEU A 113 10.82 -4.67 25.34
N ARG A 114 11.38 -3.45 25.38
CA ARG A 114 12.24 -3.01 26.48
C ARG A 114 11.47 -3.04 27.80
N LYS A 115 11.73 -4.07 28.60
CA LYS A 115 11.63 -4.01 30.05
C LYS A 115 12.69 -3.00 30.52
N SER A 116 12.22 -1.92 31.13
CA SER A 116 13.02 -0.79 31.59
C SER A 116 14.04 -1.20 32.66
N ASP A 117 15.31 -0.83 32.46
CA ASP A 117 16.28 -0.52 33.52
C ASP A 117 17.22 0.61 33.05
N PRO A 118 17.74 1.46 33.96
CA PRO A 118 18.36 2.73 33.59
C PRO A 118 19.90 2.69 33.51
N ALA A 119 20.42 3.67 32.77
CA ALA A 119 21.79 4.22 32.74
C ALA A 119 22.88 3.45 31.97
N THR A 120 23.45 4.10 30.94
CA THR A 120 24.73 4.83 31.03
C THR A 120 25.12 5.41 29.65
N THR A 121 25.72 6.59 29.73
CA THR A 121 26.23 7.57 28.75
C THR A 121 27.06 7.07 27.56
N GLY A 122 27.02 7.82 26.45
CA GLY A 122 28.09 7.86 25.43
C GLY A 122 27.63 8.46 24.09
N ALA A 123 28.15 9.62 23.73
CA ALA A 123 27.80 10.39 22.53
C ALA A 123 28.44 9.84 21.24
N ASP A 124 27.75 9.96 20.10
CA ASP A 124 28.31 10.65 18.92
C ASP A 124 27.24 11.00 17.85
N PRO A 125 27.41 12.10 17.08
CA PRO A 125 26.41 12.68 16.21
C PRO A 125 26.61 12.21 14.77
N SER A 126 25.94 11.13 14.37
CA SER A 126 25.66 10.91 12.96
C SER A 126 24.18 11.14 12.75
N SER A 127 23.84 12.21 12.02
CA SER A 127 22.46 12.51 11.64
C SER A 127 21.95 11.41 10.71
N THR A 128 21.51 10.32 11.30
CA THR A 128 20.73 9.26 10.66
C THR A 128 19.42 9.91 10.29
N ARG A 129 19.27 10.32 9.02
CA ARG A 129 17.97 10.76 8.48
C ARG A 129 16.99 9.63 8.71
N SER A 130 16.11 9.83 9.68
CA SER A 130 15.10 8.88 10.07
C SER A 130 14.06 8.75 8.96
N VAL A 131 13.91 7.54 8.40
CA VAL A 131 12.88 7.19 7.40
C VAL A 131 11.47 7.37 7.96
N ALA A 132 11.32 7.46 9.29
CA ALA A 132 10.06 7.84 9.94
C ALA A 132 9.58 9.25 9.54
N SER A 133 10.44 10.08 8.91
CA SER A 133 10.05 11.37 8.32
C SER A 133 9.52 11.27 6.88
N LEU A 134 9.81 10.17 6.18
CA LEU A 134 9.36 9.90 4.80
C LEU A 134 8.11 9.00 4.77
N LEU A 135 7.87 8.23 5.83
CA LEU A 135 6.66 7.45 6.04
C LEU A 135 5.72 8.24 6.97
N PRO A 136 4.39 8.24 6.73
CA PRO A 136 3.44 8.84 7.65
C PRO A 136 3.68 8.32 9.07
N HIS A 137 3.84 9.24 10.04
CA HIS A 137 4.15 8.96 11.43
C HIS A 137 3.05 8.12 12.10
N ARG A 138 3.09 6.78 11.96
CA ARG A 138 2.25 5.84 12.73
C ARG A 138 2.98 4.54 13.02
N HIS A 139 2.79 4.04 14.25
CA HIS A 139 3.36 2.81 14.78
C HIS A 139 3.01 1.51 14.01
N ASN A 140 2.11 1.56 13.03
CA ASN A 140 1.72 0.41 12.20
C ASN A 140 2.30 0.45 10.77
N ALA A 141 3.05 1.51 10.41
CA ALA A 141 3.57 1.68 9.05
C ALA A 141 4.64 0.63 8.65
N ALA A 142 5.15 -0.14 9.62
CA ALA A 142 6.12 -1.21 9.41
C ALA A 142 5.51 -2.62 9.40
N ALA A 143 4.20 -2.77 9.66
CA ALA A 143 3.56 -4.08 9.64
C ALA A 143 3.53 -4.62 8.20
N GLY A 144 4.17 -5.78 7.98
CA GLY A 144 4.25 -6.41 6.65
C GLY A 144 5.38 -5.89 5.76
N LEU A 145 6.28 -5.03 6.26
CA LEU A 145 7.52 -4.71 5.55
C LEU A 145 8.59 -5.77 5.82
N PRO A 146 9.42 -6.13 4.82
CA PRO A 146 10.58 -6.97 5.06
C PRO A 146 11.51 -6.30 6.09
N GLY A 147 12.11 -7.09 6.99
CA GLY A 147 12.99 -6.57 8.06
C GLY A 147 14.24 -5.83 7.56
N THR A 148 14.54 -5.95 6.27
CA THR A 148 15.61 -5.26 5.57
C THR A 148 15.07 -4.69 4.25
N PHE A 149 15.32 -3.41 4.00
CA PHE A 149 14.93 -2.75 2.74
C PHE A 149 16.00 -1.75 2.30
N LEU A 150 16.01 -1.47 1.00
CA LEU A 150 16.82 -0.39 0.45
C LEU A 150 16.13 0.94 0.72
N LEU A 151 16.92 1.98 1.00
CA LEU A 151 16.38 3.32 1.17
C LEU A 151 15.70 3.77 -0.13
N PRO A 152 14.42 4.21 -0.08
CA PRO A 152 13.74 4.74 -1.25
C PRO A 152 14.50 5.95 -1.78
N CYS A 153 14.70 6.00 -3.08
CA CYS A 153 15.15 7.21 -3.77
C CYS A 153 13.95 8.00 -4.30
N PRO A 154 14.12 9.28 -4.70
CA PRO A 154 13.00 10.09 -5.17
C PRO A 154 12.18 9.47 -6.30
N THR A 155 12.79 8.65 -7.18
CA THR A 155 12.08 7.96 -8.27
C THR A 155 11.22 6.79 -7.81
N ASP A 156 11.35 6.37 -6.55
CA ASP A 156 10.55 5.29 -5.96
C ASP A 156 9.27 5.84 -5.31
N ILE A 157 9.03 7.14 -5.33
CA ILE A 157 7.90 7.76 -4.63
C ILE A 157 7.02 8.50 -5.65
N ALA A 158 5.75 8.13 -5.70
CA ALA A 158 4.72 8.92 -6.37
C ALA A 158 3.84 9.61 -5.32
N THR A 159 3.85 10.94 -5.31
CA THR A 159 3.10 11.76 -4.34
C THR A 159 2.03 12.59 -5.04
N GLN A 160 1.20 13.28 -4.26
CA GLN A 160 0.15 14.18 -4.77
C GLN A 160 -0.87 13.47 -5.68
N LEU A 161 -1.05 12.16 -5.48
CA LEU A 161 -2.07 11.41 -6.19
C LEU A 161 -3.45 11.84 -5.70
N ASN A 162 -4.42 11.82 -6.61
CA ASN A 162 -5.82 12.05 -6.29
C ASN A 162 -6.69 11.04 -7.07
N VAL A 163 -6.29 9.77 -7.00
CA VAL A 163 -7.03 8.67 -7.62
C VAL A 163 -8.17 8.28 -6.69
N ARG A 164 -9.40 8.30 -7.20
CA ARG A 164 -10.62 7.97 -6.43
C ARG A 164 -11.26 6.70 -6.96
N LEU A 165 -11.54 5.76 -6.07
CA LEU A 165 -12.05 4.43 -6.42
C LEU A 165 -13.30 4.13 -5.62
N GLY A 166 -14.34 3.61 -6.28
CA GLY A 166 -15.55 3.13 -5.59
C GLY A 166 -15.26 1.89 -4.75
N LEU A 167 -15.99 1.73 -3.64
CA LEU A 167 -16.03 0.51 -2.83
C LEU A 167 -17.40 -0.17 -2.93
N ASP A 168 -17.94 -0.25 -4.14
CA ASP A 168 -19.31 -0.69 -4.44
C ASP A 168 -19.40 -2.12 -5.00
N GLY A 169 -18.32 -2.90 -4.90
CA GLY A 169 -18.37 -4.34 -5.17
C GLY A 169 -16.99 -4.98 -5.32
N PHE A 170 -16.12 -4.37 -6.12
CA PHE A 170 -14.78 -4.90 -6.36
C PHE A 170 -13.77 -3.77 -6.51
N THR A 171 -12.80 -3.74 -5.59
CA THR A 171 -11.59 -2.91 -5.72
C THR A 171 -10.38 -3.69 -5.21
N GLU A 172 -9.35 -3.72 -6.04
CA GLU A 172 -8.12 -4.48 -5.83
C GLU A 172 -6.90 -3.62 -6.19
N LEU A 173 -5.87 -3.66 -5.35
CA LEU A 173 -4.54 -3.12 -5.64
C LEU A 173 -3.64 -4.28 -6.02
N ARG A 174 -2.90 -4.12 -7.12
CA ARG A 174 -1.96 -5.11 -7.63
C ARG A 174 -0.64 -4.43 -7.95
N VAL A 175 0.43 -5.21 -7.86
CA VAL A 175 1.75 -4.85 -8.35
C VAL A 175 2.15 -5.87 -9.40
N ASP A 176 2.71 -5.40 -10.51
CA ASP A 176 3.39 -6.25 -11.48
C ASP A 176 4.86 -5.85 -11.50
N GLY A 177 5.76 -6.76 -11.14
CA GLY A 177 7.20 -6.52 -11.06
C GLY A 177 7.79 -6.85 -9.68
N PRO A 178 9.14 -6.88 -9.60
CA PRO A 178 9.84 -7.21 -8.37
C PRO A 178 9.63 -6.17 -7.25
N GLY A 179 9.74 -6.60 -6.00
CA GLY A 179 9.68 -5.73 -4.83
C GLY A 179 8.26 -5.53 -4.29
N THR A 180 8.07 -4.46 -3.52
CA THR A 180 6.79 -4.13 -2.86
C THR A 180 6.40 -2.69 -3.19
N VAL A 181 5.11 -2.43 -3.41
CA VAL A 181 4.58 -1.06 -3.45
C VAL A 181 3.67 -0.84 -2.25
N VAL A 182 3.93 0.22 -1.51
CA VAL A 182 3.12 0.68 -0.39
C VAL A 182 2.12 1.71 -0.90
N PHE A 183 0.84 1.36 -0.88
CA PHE A 183 -0.27 2.24 -1.22
C PHE A 183 -0.75 2.95 0.04
N THR A 184 -0.88 4.27 -0.02
CA THR A 184 -1.39 5.07 1.10
C THR A 184 -2.51 5.98 0.65
N GLY A 185 -3.46 6.20 1.56
CA GLY A 185 -4.64 6.96 1.22
C GLY A 185 -5.64 7.11 2.34
N GLU A 186 -6.80 7.60 1.96
CA GLU A 186 -7.98 7.76 2.78
C GLU A 186 -9.06 6.78 2.30
N GLN A 187 -9.75 6.17 3.23
CA GLN A 187 -10.93 5.37 3.00
C GLN A 187 -12.11 6.06 3.68
N ARG A 188 -13.15 6.36 2.91
CA ARG A 188 -14.42 6.86 3.45
C ARG A 188 -15.50 5.83 3.24
N LEU A 189 -16.13 5.41 4.33
CA LEU A 189 -17.28 4.52 4.36
C LEU A 189 -18.49 5.28 4.89
N THR A 190 -19.61 5.11 4.20
CA THR A 190 -20.90 5.72 4.53
C THR A 190 -21.91 4.59 4.66
N LEU A 191 -22.50 4.47 5.85
CA LEU A 191 -23.57 3.53 6.12
C LEU A 191 -24.90 4.19 5.74
N VAL A 192 -25.60 3.59 4.79
CA VAL A 192 -26.87 4.08 4.28
C VAL A 192 -27.98 3.20 4.88
N SER A 193 -28.90 3.81 5.61
CA SER A 193 -30.14 3.11 5.99
C SER A 193 -31.20 3.34 4.92
N ARG A 194 -31.82 2.25 4.47
CA ARG A 194 -33.12 2.35 3.82
C ARG A 194 -34.15 2.55 4.92
N ARG A 195 -34.76 3.73 5.00
CA ARG A 195 -36.08 3.85 5.63
C ARG A 195 -37.00 2.89 4.89
N ARG A 196 -37.27 1.72 5.46
CA ARG A 196 -38.54 1.04 5.19
C ARG A 196 -39.58 2.03 5.65
N HIS A 197 -40.34 2.60 4.72
CA HIS A 197 -41.67 3.05 5.09
C HIS A 197 -42.37 1.78 5.57
N GLU A 198 -42.47 1.59 6.88
CA GLU A 198 -43.69 1.01 7.44
C GLU A 198 -44.79 1.94 6.95
N CYS A 199 -45.36 1.61 5.79
CA CYS A 199 -46.68 2.08 5.45
C CYS A 199 -47.60 1.41 6.46
N ASP A 200 -48.24 2.26 7.26
CA ASP A 200 -49.46 2.00 8.01
C ASP A 200 -50.20 0.74 7.52
N ALA A 201 -50.13 -0.32 8.33
CA ALA A 201 -51.16 -1.34 8.32
C ALA A 201 -52.06 -1.03 9.52
N TYR A 202 -53.27 -0.61 9.17
CA TYR A 202 -54.45 -0.37 9.99
C TYR A 202 -54.64 -1.36 11.14
#